data_AF-A0ABC8S5T6-F1
#
_entry.id   AF-A0ABC8S5T6-F1
#
_cell.length_a   1.000
_cell.length_b   1.000
_cell.length_c   1.000
_cell.angle_alpha   90.00
_cell.angle_beta   90.00
_cell.angle_gamma   90.00
#
_symmetry.space_group_name_H-M   'P 1'
#
loop_
_entity.id
_entity.type
_entity.pdbx_description
1 polymer ?
#
loop_
_entity_poly.entity_id
_entity_poly.type
_entity_poly.pdbx_seq_one_letter_code
_entity_poly.pdbx_strand_id
1 'polypeptide(L)'
;MAGATARIPTRHRILTWGNVEIGNSRDPVMNLSSTVFGFLEEEGQGSLESISSDDYGDNDVMEYNEERENSASVGDKKSFWETQHQLLQATLRRTSSLETRIRNATKEAIKEFQLAENVCICLRPVATGCRNCLMREVCSRLQNAGINSAICKSKWSSSPDIPSGKHTFLDVVDSSNSKKTEPIRVIIELNFRAEFEMARANEEYNQLINMLPEILLEKSKDYHP
;
A
#
# COMPACT_ATOMS: atom_id res chain seq x y z
N MET A 1 -1.78 34.17 -43.64
CA MET A 1 -1.19 33.50 -42.48
C MET A 1 -2.29 32.73 -41.77
N ALA A 2 -2.22 31.40 -41.73
CA ALA A 2 -3.14 30.55 -40.97
C ALA A 2 -2.30 29.44 -40.30
N GLY A 3 -2.21 29.48 -38.98
CA GLY A 3 -1.43 28.53 -38.18
C GLY A 3 -2.19 27.21 -38.03
N ALA A 4 -1.59 26.11 -38.48
CA ALA A 4 -2.09 24.77 -38.26
C ALA A 4 -1.80 24.33 -36.82
N THR A 5 -2.85 24.05 -36.03
CA THR A 5 -2.71 23.45 -34.70
C THR A 5 -2.60 21.93 -34.85
N ALA A 6 -1.38 21.41 -34.66
CA ALA A 6 -1.14 19.97 -34.64
C ALA A 6 -1.71 19.37 -33.35
N ARG A 7 -2.71 18.49 -33.47
CA ARG A 7 -3.19 17.65 -32.37
C ARG A 7 -2.24 16.46 -32.23
N ILE A 8 -1.54 16.37 -31.09
CA ILE A 8 -0.68 15.23 -30.75
C ILE A 8 -1.59 14.05 -30.36
N PRO A 9 -1.48 12.87 -31.00
CA PRO A 9 -2.30 11.72 -30.64
C PRO A 9 -1.77 11.08 -29.35
N THR A 10 -2.56 11.12 -28.28
CA THR A 10 -2.32 10.34 -27.06
C THR A 10 -2.66 8.87 -27.33
N ARG A 11 -1.63 8.06 -27.60
CA ARG A 11 -1.77 6.60 -27.63
C ARG A 11 -1.90 6.07 -26.20
N HIS A 12 -3.14 5.87 -25.75
CA HIS A 12 -3.42 5.09 -24.54
C HIS A 12 -3.05 3.62 -24.82
N ARG A 13 -1.90 3.18 -24.31
CA ARG A 13 -1.52 1.76 -24.35
C ARG A 13 -2.22 1.06 -23.20
N ILE A 14 -3.28 0.32 -23.50
CA ILE A 14 -3.88 -0.64 -22.57
C ILE A 14 -2.88 -1.79 -22.45
N LEU A 15 -2.23 -1.96 -21.30
CA LEU A 15 -1.32 -3.07 -21.05
C LEU A 15 -2.13 -4.26 -20.51
N THR A 16 -2.36 -5.25 -21.37
CA THR A 16 -2.78 -6.60 -20.98
C THR A 16 -1.54 -7.40 -20.62
N TRP A 17 -1.41 -7.81 -19.36
CA TRP A 17 -0.34 -8.68 -18.90
C TRP A 17 -0.59 -10.11 -19.40
N GLY A 18 0.33 -10.64 -20.21
CA GLY A 18 0.43 -12.05 -20.56
C GLY A 18 1.60 -12.68 -19.81
N ASN A 19 1.38 -13.88 -19.29
CA ASN A 19 2.36 -14.65 -18.52
C ASN A 19 3.69 -14.80 -19.30
N VAL A 20 4.79 -14.38 -18.68
CA VAL A 20 6.14 -14.73 -19.11
C VAL A 20 6.83 -15.35 -17.90
N GLU A 21 7.00 -16.66 -17.97
CA GLU A 21 7.85 -17.45 -17.08
C GLU A 21 9.31 -17.11 -17.37
N ILE A 22 10.07 -16.65 -16.36
CA ILE A 22 11.52 -16.51 -16.46
C ILE A 22 12.15 -17.19 -15.24
N GLY A 23 12.99 -18.18 -15.55
CA GLY A 23 13.71 -19.02 -14.60
C GLY A 23 14.79 -18.29 -13.79
N ASN A 24 15.12 -18.93 -12.68
CA ASN A 24 16.03 -18.48 -11.63
C ASN A 24 17.39 -17.98 -12.12
N SER A 25 17.79 -16.80 -11.64
CA SER A 25 19.20 -16.45 -11.41
C SER A 25 19.40 -16.06 -9.95
N ARG A 26 20.39 -16.69 -9.32
CA ARG A 26 20.79 -16.56 -7.91
C ARG A 26 21.46 -15.21 -7.67
N ASP A 27 20.84 -14.38 -6.83
CA ASP A 27 21.46 -13.43 -5.92
C ASP A 27 20.45 -13.09 -4.80
N PRO A 28 20.88 -12.82 -3.54
CA PRO A 28 19.97 -12.75 -2.40
C PRO A 28 19.24 -11.41 -2.38
N VAL A 29 18.15 -11.32 -3.14
CA VAL A 29 17.14 -10.30 -2.95
C VAL A 29 16.41 -10.65 -1.65
N MET A 30 16.47 -9.77 -0.64
CA MET A 30 15.69 -9.93 0.58
C MET A 30 14.21 -9.90 0.19
N ASN A 31 13.63 -11.09 0.12
CA ASN A 31 12.25 -11.29 -0.26
C ASN A 31 11.37 -10.82 0.89
N LEU A 32 10.77 -9.64 0.75
CA LEU A 32 9.78 -9.12 1.69
C LEU A 32 8.57 -10.06 1.87
N SER A 33 8.37 -11.02 0.94
CA SER A 33 7.33 -12.04 1.05
C SER A 33 7.58 -13.04 2.18
N SER A 34 8.82 -13.34 2.56
CA SER A 34 9.07 -14.38 3.57
C SER A 34 8.79 -13.92 5.00
N THR A 35 8.91 -12.61 5.27
CA THR A 35 8.76 -12.07 6.63
C THR A 35 7.33 -11.67 6.97
N VAL A 36 6.53 -11.27 5.97
CA VAL A 36 5.14 -10.83 6.20
C VAL A 36 4.18 -12.02 6.36
N PHE A 37 4.49 -13.18 5.75
CA PHE A 37 3.60 -14.35 5.76
C PHE A 37 4.05 -15.50 6.66
N GLY A 38 5.31 -15.52 7.13
CA GLY A 38 5.78 -16.51 8.11
C GLY A 38 5.08 -16.44 9.48
N PHE A 39 4.23 -15.44 9.71
CA PHE A 39 3.40 -15.32 10.91
C PHE A 39 2.17 -16.25 10.90
N LEU A 40 1.78 -16.79 9.74
CA LEU A 40 0.58 -17.63 9.59
C LEU A 40 0.86 -19.14 9.50
N GLU A 41 2.12 -19.56 9.42
CA GLU A 41 2.49 -20.98 9.23
C GLU A 41 2.84 -21.74 10.52
N GLU A 42 2.71 -21.14 11.71
CA GLU A 42 2.97 -21.86 12.97
C GLU A 42 1.71 -22.44 13.60
N GLU A 43 1.07 -23.40 12.92
CA GLU A 43 0.25 -24.41 13.60
C GLU A 43 0.46 -25.81 13.01
N GLY A 44 0.90 -26.74 13.87
CA GLY A 44 0.44 -28.11 13.82
C GLY A 44 1.39 -29.17 13.25
N GLN A 45 2.40 -29.58 14.02
CA GLN A 45 2.89 -30.97 13.92
C GLN A 45 3.56 -31.42 15.24
N GLY A 46 2.77 -31.99 16.14
CA GLY A 46 3.24 -32.83 17.25
C GLY A 46 2.39 -34.10 17.28
N SER A 47 3.00 -35.21 16.83
CA SER A 47 2.45 -36.57 16.71
C SER A 47 1.34 -36.95 17.68
N LEU A 48 0.22 -37.41 17.13
CA LEU A 48 -0.80 -38.16 17.87
C LEU A 48 -0.54 -39.66 17.64
N GLU A 49 0.32 -40.24 18.48
CA GLU A 49 0.43 -41.69 18.61
C GLU A 49 -0.53 -42.18 19.69
N SER A 50 -1.28 -43.22 19.31
CA SER A 50 -2.32 -43.92 20.06
C SER A 50 -1.78 -44.75 21.22
N ILE A 51 -2.37 -44.64 22.42
CA ILE A 51 -2.45 -45.78 23.38
C ILE A 51 -3.84 -45.77 24.06
N SER A 52 -4.35 -46.99 24.20
CA SER A 52 -5.66 -47.43 24.67
C SER A 52 -5.77 -47.56 26.21
N SER A 53 -7.00 -47.39 26.70
CA SER A 53 -7.68 -48.01 27.86
C SER A 53 -7.08 -48.06 29.29
N ASP A 54 -8.02 -47.82 30.22
CA ASP A 54 -8.20 -48.40 31.57
C ASP A 54 -7.79 -47.59 32.83
N ASP A 55 -8.85 -47.30 33.61
CA ASP A 55 -9.04 -47.49 35.05
C ASP A 55 -9.20 -46.28 35.99
N TYR A 56 -10.09 -46.49 36.96
CA TYR A 56 -10.66 -45.55 37.93
C TYR A 56 -9.68 -45.16 39.05
N GLY A 57 -9.83 -43.94 39.61
CA GLY A 57 -9.53 -43.71 41.03
C GLY A 57 -8.88 -42.38 41.40
N ASP A 58 -9.69 -41.56 42.08
CA ASP A 58 -9.35 -40.73 43.24
C ASP A 58 -8.55 -39.41 43.10
N ASN A 59 -9.34 -38.34 43.21
CA ASN A 59 -9.13 -37.04 43.84
C ASN A 59 -7.70 -36.64 44.29
N ASP A 60 -7.08 -35.75 43.51
CA ASP A 60 -6.19 -34.71 44.05
C ASP A 60 -6.57 -33.36 43.43
N VAL A 61 -6.73 -32.36 44.28
CA VAL A 61 -7.15 -30.99 43.94
C VAL A 61 -6.08 -30.35 43.07
N MET A 62 -6.29 -30.35 41.75
CA MET A 62 -5.48 -29.60 40.79
C MET A 62 -6.03 -28.17 40.72
N GLU A 63 -5.35 -27.27 41.40
CA GLU A 63 -5.48 -25.82 41.25
C GLU A 63 -5.28 -25.45 39.77
N TYR A 64 -6.34 -24.92 39.15
CA TYR A 64 -6.27 -24.36 37.80
C TYR A 64 -5.37 -23.11 37.85
N ASN A 65 -4.07 -23.29 37.65
CA ASN A 65 -3.17 -22.21 37.28
C ASN A 65 -3.45 -21.82 35.82
N GLU A 66 -4.50 -21.01 35.61
CA GLU A 66 -4.71 -20.25 34.38
C GLU A 66 -3.77 -19.03 34.34
N GLU A 67 -2.46 -19.26 34.41
CA GLU A 67 -1.48 -18.18 34.21
C GLU A 67 -0.33 -18.68 33.34
N ARG A 68 -0.63 -18.91 32.06
CA ARG A 68 0.39 -18.67 31.02
C ARG A 68 0.29 -17.22 30.57
N GLU A 69 0.54 -16.31 31.52
CA GLU A 69 0.74 -14.90 31.23
C GLU A 69 1.99 -14.76 30.36
N ASN A 70 1.80 -14.23 29.15
CA ASN A 70 2.89 -13.77 28.32
C ASN A 70 3.58 -12.59 29.03
N SER A 71 4.62 -12.87 29.81
CA SER A 71 5.39 -11.90 30.61
C SER A 71 6.32 -11.05 29.73
N ALA A 72 5.79 -10.40 28.70
CA ALA A 72 6.50 -9.30 28.05
C ALA A 72 6.52 -8.14 29.04
N SER A 73 7.69 -7.79 29.57
CA SER A 73 7.82 -6.71 30.54
C SER A 73 7.32 -5.40 29.90
N VAL A 74 6.81 -4.48 30.73
CA VAL A 74 6.36 -3.15 30.24
C VAL A 74 7.49 -2.43 29.47
N GLY A 75 8.75 -2.70 29.82
CA GLY A 75 9.93 -2.20 29.11
C GLY A 75 10.07 -2.74 27.68
N ASP A 76 9.76 -4.01 27.46
CA ASP A 76 9.88 -4.67 26.16
C ASP A 76 8.79 -4.20 25.18
N LYS A 77 7.59 -3.93 25.69
CA LYS A 77 6.50 -3.34 24.89
C LYS A 77 6.86 -1.92 24.42
N LYS A 78 7.48 -1.12 25.30
CA LYS A 78 7.89 0.24 24.96
C LYS A 78 9.00 0.26 23.91
N SER A 79 10.03 -0.58 24.08
CA SER A 79 11.15 -0.66 23.14
C SER A 79 10.72 -1.19 21.77
N PHE A 80 9.76 -2.11 21.74
CA PHE A 80 9.12 -2.56 20.50
C PHE A 80 8.52 -1.39 19.72
N TRP A 81 7.61 -0.61 20.34
CA TRP A 81 6.96 0.51 19.65
C TRP A 81 7.96 1.58 19.23
N GLU A 82 8.92 1.92 20.08
CA GLU A 82 9.97 2.88 19.72
C GLU A 82 10.75 2.43 18.46
N THR A 83 11.05 1.14 18.35
CA THR A 83 11.67 0.55 17.16
C THR A 83 10.76 0.69 15.93
N GLN A 84 9.46 0.41 16.05
CA GLN A 84 8.50 0.60 14.95
C GLN A 84 8.41 2.06 14.51
N HIS A 85 8.38 3.00 15.46
CA HIS A 85 8.38 4.44 15.17
C HIS A 85 9.65 4.84 14.40
N GLN A 86 10.82 4.38 14.84
CA GLN A 86 12.10 4.67 14.17
C GLN A 86 12.15 4.09 12.75
N LEU A 87 11.71 2.84 12.58
CA LEU A 87 11.66 2.18 11.28
C LEU A 87 10.75 2.94 10.31
N LEU A 88 9.54 3.31 10.77
CA LEU A 88 8.60 4.05 9.94
C LEU A 88 9.16 5.42 9.55
N GLN A 89 9.78 6.15 10.50
CA GLN A 89 10.42 7.42 10.19
C GLN A 89 11.60 7.29 9.23
N ALA A 90 12.35 6.19 9.27
CA ALA A 90 13.42 5.92 8.34
C ALA A 90 12.89 5.67 6.92
N THR A 91 11.78 4.95 6.78
CA THR A 91 11.15 4.64 5.48
C THR A 91 10.49 5.85 4.84
N LEU A 92 9.84 6.72 5.61
CA LEU A 92 9.12 7.89 5.07
C LEU A 92 10.03 9.03 4.55
N ARG A 93 11.37 8.92 4.66
CA ARG A 93 12.28 10.05 4.41
C ARG A 93 12.78 10.18 2.96
N ARG A 94 12.82 11.46 2.56
CA ARG A 94 13.35 12.11 1.33
C ARG A 94 12.30 12.36 0.23
N THR A 95 11.78 13.58 0.20
CA THR A 95 11.02 14.13 -0.94
C THR A 95 11.96 14.91 -1.86
N SER A 96 12.01 14.51 -3.12
CA SER A 96 12.61 15.27 -4.23
C SER A 96 11.75 16.47 -4.62
N SER A 97 12.33 17.43 -5.33
CA SER A 97 11.59 18.58 -5.87
C SER A 97 10.40 18.18 -6.75
N LEU A 98 10.54 17.11 -7.55
CA LEU A 98 9.47 16.53 -8.34
C LEU A 98 8.32 16.02 -7.46
N GLU A 99 8.62 15.23 -6.43
CA GLU A 99 7.61 14.72 -5.50
C GLU A 99 6.93 15.85 -4.73
N THR A 100 7.67 16.87 -4.30
CA THR A 100 7.08 18.05 -3.64
C THR A 100 6.12 18.78 -4.58
N ARG A 101 6.49 18.96 -5.85
CA ARG A 101 5.62 19.59 -6.85
C ARG A 101 4.35 18.77 -7.08
N ILE A 102 4.48 17.45 -7.29
CA ILE A 102 3.34 16.55 -7.48
C ILE A 102 2.45 16.56 -6.23
N ARG A 103 3.02 16.43 -5.03
CA ARG A 103 2.29 16.42 -3.76
C ARG A 103 1.46 17.68 -3.57
N ASN A 104 2.03 18.85 -3.83
CA ASN A 104 1.33 20.11 -3.67
C ASN A 104 0.18 20.23 -4.70
N ALA A 105 0.43 19.91 -5.96
CA ALA A 105 -0.61 19.91 -6.99
C ALA A 105 -1.75 18.95 -6.67
N THR A 106 -1.44 17.74 -6.18
CA THR A 106 -2.44 16.76 -5.73
C THR A 106 -3.23 17.29 -4.53
N LYS A 107 -2.58 17.89 -3.52
CA LYS A 107 -3.26 18.46 -2.35
C LYS A 107 -4.24 19.56 -2.73
N GLU A 108 -3.85 20.46 -3.62
CA GLU A 108 -4.74 21.53 -4.09
C GLU A 108 -5.91 20.96 -4.89
N ALA A 109 -5.68 19.99 -5.77
CA ALA A 109 -6.75 19.32 -6.51
C ALA A 109 -7.78 18.63 -5.59
N ILE A 110 -7.33 17.98 -4.52
CA ILE A 110 -8.23 17.34 -3.54
C ILE A 110 -9.06 18.40 -2.79
N LYS A 111 -8.43 19.49 -2.32
CA LYS A 111 -9.14 20.57 -1.62
C LYS A 111 -10.20 21.20 -2.50
N GLU A 112 -9.86 21.52 -3.75
CA GLU A 112 -10.81 22.10 -4.71
C GLU A 112 -11.96 21.14 -5.02
N PHE A 113 -11.68 19.84 -5.14
CA PHE A 113 -12.72 18.82 -5.33
C PHE A 113 -13.69 18.74 -4.14
N GLN A 114 -13.19 18.88 -2.91
CA GLN A 114 -14.00 18.86 -1.69
C GLN A 114 -14.83 20.13 -1.51
N LEU A 115 -14.30 21.29 -1.93
CA LEU A 115 -15.00 22.58 -1.84
C LEU A 115 -16.07 22.74 -2.92
N ALA A 116 -15.84 22.19 -4.11
CA ALA A 116 -16.86 22.15 -5.13
C ALA A 116 -17.95 21.14 -4.70
N GLU A 117 -19.19 21.61 -4.57
CA GLU A 117 -20.39 20.77 -4.37
C GLU A 117 -20.62 19.89 -5.62
N ASN A 118 -19.74 18.93 -5.81
CA ASN A 118 -19.67 18.10 -6.98
C ASN A 118 -20.74 17.00 -6.88
N VAL A 119 -21.84 17.20 -7.59
CA VAL A 119 -22.86 16.16 -7.77
C VAL A 119 -22.27 15.07 -8.66
N CYS A 120 -21.74 14.00 -8.07
CA CYS A 120 -21.46 12.81 -8.86
C CYS A 120 -22.74 11.99 -9.07
N ILE A 121 -22.97 11.53 -10.30
CA ILE A 121 -23.89 10.43 -10.65
C ILE A 121 -23.48 9.05 -10.10
N CYS A 122 -22.43 8.99 -9.29
CA CYS A 122 -21.92 7.79 -8.67
C CYS A 122 -22.87 7.43 -7.52
N LEU A 123 -23.49 6.25 -7.57
CA LEU A 123 -24.51 5.78 -6.61
C LEU A 123 -24.03 5.63 -5.15
N ARG A 124 -22.83 6.09 -4.80
CA ARG A 124 -22.28 6.06 -3.43
C ARG A 124 -21.44 7.30 -3.14
N PRO A 125 -22.05 8.33 -2.51
CA PRO A 125 -21.30 9.35 -1.79
C PRO A 125 -20.74 8.72 -0.50
N VAL A 126 -19.43 8.84 -0.27
CA VAL A 126 -18.80 8.65 1.04
C VAL A 126 -18.57 10.04 1.63
N ALA A 127 -18.35 10.17 2.94
CA ALA A 127 -18.05 11.46 3.60
C ALA A 127 -16.93 12.26 2.90
N THR A 128 -16.00 11.57 2.23
CA THR A 128 -14.85 12.14 1.49
C THR A 128 -15.13 12.31 -0.02
N GLY A 129 -16.37 12.13 -0.48
CA GLY A 129 -16.75 12.12 -1.89
C GLY A 129 -16.50 10.77 -2.59
N CYS A 130 -16.86 10.68 -3.88
CA CYS A 130 -16.66 9.45 -4.64
C CYS A 130 -15.19 9.26 -5.06
N ARG A 131 -14.55 8.15 -4.65
CA ARG A 131 -13.15 7.81 -5.00
C ARG A 131 -12.86 7.88 -6.50
N ASN A 132 -13.76 7.39 -7.35
CA ASN A 132 -13.58 7.43 -8.80
C ASN A 132 -13.66 8.84 -9.39
N CYS A 133 -14.45 9.74 -8.79
CA CYS A 133 -14.49 11.14 -9.21
C CYS A 133 -13.28 11.90 -8.72
N LEU A 134 -12.91 11.68 -7.45
CA LEU A 134 -11.71 12.28 -6.89
C LEU A 134 -10.48 11.95 -7.73
N MET A 135 -10.26 10.67 -8.07
CA MET A 135 -9.14 10.29 -8.93
C MET A 135 -9.17 10.96 -10.31
N ARG A 136 -10.34 11.06 -10.94
CA ARG A 136 -10.50 11.72 -12.25
C ARG A 136 -10.21 13.21 -12.16
N GLU A 137 -10.72 13.88 -11.13
CA GLU A 137 -10.48 15.30 -10.92
C GLU A 137 -8.99 15.56 -10.66
N VAL A 138 -8.37 14.80 -9.76
CA VAL A 138 -6.94 14.91 -9.48
C VAL A 138 -6.11 14.68 -10.75
N CYS A 139 -6.41 13.64 -11.53
CA CYS A 139 -5.72 13.38 -12.80
C CYS A 139 -5.86 14.56 -13.77
N SER A 140 -7.06 15.10 -13.94
CA SER A 140 -7.34 16.25 -14.80
C SER A 140 -6.56 17.50 -14.35
N ARG A 141 -6.57 17.81 -13.06
CA ARG A 141 -5.86 18.96 -12.48
C ARG A 141 -4.35 18.84 -12.64
N LEU A 142 -3.79 17.64 -12.42
CA LEU A 142 -2.38 17.38 -12.68
C LEU A 142 -2.02 17.60 -14.15
N GLN A 143 -2.83 17.08 -15.08
CA GLN A 143 -2.64 17.30 -16.52
C GLN A 143 -2.71 18.77 -16.90
N ASN A 144 -3.68 19.52 -16.37
CA ASN A 144 -3.82 20.97 -16.58
C ASN A 144 -2.63 21.77 -16.02
N ALA A 145 -1.98 21.26 -14.97
CA ALA A 145 -0.74 21.81 -14.43
C ALA A 145 0.52 21.40 -15.23
N GLY A 146 0.37 20.72 -16.37
CA GLY A 146 1.46 20.26 -17.21
C GLY A 146 2.18 19.02 -16.67
N ILE A 147 1.57 18.27 -15.74
CA ILE A 147 2.09 17.02 -15.21
C ILE A 147 1.48 15.87 -16.01
N ASN A 148 2.31 15.13 -16.74
CA ASN A 148 1.89 13.94 -17.47
C ASN A 148 1.46 12.86 -16.48
N SER A 149 0.16 12.65 -16.35
CA SER A 149 -0.45 11.73 -15.40
C SER A 149 -1.58 10.92 -16.01
N ALA A 150 -1.81 9.72 -15.50
CA ALA A 150 -2.89 8.83 -15.94
C ALA A 150 -3.43 8.00 -14.77
N ILE A 151 -4.71 7.62 -14.84
CA ILE A 151 -5.28 6.61 -13.95
C ILE A 151 -4.92 5.22 -14.48
N CYS A 152 -4.23 4.44 -13.67
CA CYS A 152 -3.77 3.09 -13.99
C CYS A 152 -4.50 2.06 -13.13
N LYS A 153 -4.59 0.83 -13.65
CA LYS A 153 -5.18 -0.31 -12.96
C LYS A 153 -4.23 -1.49 -13.05
N SER A 154 -3.87 -2.06 -11.91
CA SER A 154 -3.18 -3.35 -11.84
C SER A 154 -4.16 -4.45 -11.45
N LYS A 155 -3.83 -5.69 -11.83
CA LYS A 155 -4.53 -6.91 -11.43
C LYS A 155 -3.48 -7.97 -11.15
N TRP A 156 -3.71 -8.79 -10.13
CA TRP A 156 -2.87 -9.94 -9.82
C TRP A 156 -3.74 -11.18 -9.60
N SER A 157 -3.22 -12.34 -9.98
CA SER A 157 -3.82 -13.64 -9.71
C SER A 157 -3.57 -14.05 -8.26
N SER A 158 -4.38 -14.97 -7.75
CA SER A 158 -4.14 -15.57 -6.44
C SER A 158 -2.90 -16.46 -6.47
N SER A 159 -2.17 -16.49 -5.36
CA SER A 159 -1.22 -17.52 -4.97
C SER A 159 -1.75 -18.22 -3.70
N PRO A 160 -1.07 -19.25 -3.15
CA PRO A 160 -1.50 -19.89 -1.91
C PRO A 160 -1.74 -18.90 -0.76
N ASP A 161 -0.88 -17.90 -0.61
CA ASP A 161 -0.92 -16.96 0.53
C ASP A 161 -1.54 -15.60 0.17
N ILE A 162 -1.65 -15.29 -1.13
CA ILE A 162 -2.07 -13.97 -1.60
C ILE A 162 -3.36 -14.12 -2.41
N PRO A 163 -4.49 -13.55 -1.96
CA PRO A 163 -5.72 -13.59 -2.74
C PRO A 163 -5.56 -12.74 -4.01
N SER A 164 -6.28 -13.11 -5.06
CA SER A 164 -6.33 -12.32 -6.30
C SER A 164 -6.91 -10.93 -6.01
N GLY A 165 -6.46 -9.92 -6.73
CA GLY A 165 -6.94 -8.56 -6.50
C GLY A 165 -6.71 -7.60 -7.65
N LYS A 166 -7.20 -6.38 -7.46
CA LYS A 166 -7.11 -5.28 -8.41
C LYS A 166 -6.86 -4.00 -7.62
N HIS A 167 -6.04 -3.12 -8.17
CA HIS A 167 -5.76 -1.84 -7.56
C HIS A 167 -5.80 -0.74 -8.62
N THR A 168 -6.30 0.43 -8.23
CA THR A 168 -6.40 1.61 -9.11
C THR A 168 -5.65 2.76 -8.47
N PHE A 169 -4.69 3.30 -9.21
CA PHE A 169 -3.75 4.32 -8.75
C PHE A 169 -3.53 5.38 -9.83
N LEU A 170 -2.84 6.46 -9.49
CA LEU A 170 -2.38 7.47 -10.44
C LEU A 170 -0.90 7.24 -10.76
N ASP A 171 -0.55 7.20 -12.04
CA ASP A 171 0.83 7.13 -12.53
C ASP A 171 1.22 8.50 -13.10
N VAL A 172 2.41 8.98 -12.75
CA VAL A 172 3.00 10.22 -13.26
C VAL A 172 4.33 9.91 -13.93
N VAL A 173 4.52 10.43 -15.13
CA VAL A 173 5.75 10.24 -15.91
C VAL A 173 6.43 11.59 -16.12
N ASP A 174 7.62 11.76 -15.57
CA ASP A 174 8.45 12.94 -15.79
C ASP A 174 9.61 12.64 -16.74
N SER A 175 9.53 13.19 -17.95
CA SER A 175 10.56 13.13 -18.98
C SER A 175 11.30 14.46 -19.18
N SER A 176 11.15 15.42 -18.25
CA SER A 176 11.73 16.77 -18.39
C SER A 176 13.25 16.81 -18.18
N ASN A 177 13.82 15.79 -17.54
CA ASN A 177 15.25 15.73 -17.27
C ASN A 177 16.01 15.10 -18.46
N SER A 178 16.49 15.93 -19.38
CA SER A 178 17.26 15.51 -20.56
C SER A 178 18.57 14.79 -20.25
N LYS A 179 19.06 14.82 -19.00
CA LYS A 179 20.26 14.09 -18.58
C LYS A 179 19.99 12.64 -18.20
N LYS A 180 18.72 12.24 -18.04
CA LYS A 180 18.34 10.87 -17.73
C LYS A 180 17.87 10.16 -18.99
N THR A 181 18.42 8.98 -19.24
CA THR A 181 18.03 8.12 -20.36
C THR A 181 16.59 7.62 -20.24
N GLU A 182 16.12 7.44 -19.00
CA GLU A 182 14.79 6.90 -18.71
C GLU A 182 13.91 7.93 -17.97
N PRO A 183 12.61 7.97 -18.27
CA PRO A 183 11.67 8.85 -17.59
C PRO A 183 11.47 8.41 -16.14
N ILE A 184 11.32 9.37 -15.24
CA ILE A 184 11.03 9.09 -13.83
C ILE A 184 9.54 8.79 -13.71
N ARG A 185 9.19 7.63 -13.16
CA ARG A 185 7.81 7.27 -12.83
C ARG A 185 7.51 7.46 -11.36
N VAL A 186 6.38 8.08 -11.05
CA VAL A 186 5.88 8.30 -9.69
C VAL A 186 4.45 7.81 -9.60
N ILE A 187 4.20 6.87 -8.71
CA ILE A 187 2.86 6.39 -8.35
C ILE A 187 2.31 7.26 -7.22
N ILE A 188 1.03 7.63 -7.31
CA ILE A 188 0.31 8.39 -6.29
C ILE A 188 -0.81 7.53 -5.73
N GLU A 189 -0.80 7.32 -4.42
CA GLU A 189 -1.94 6.80 -3.66
C GLU A 189 -2.58 7.95 -2.88
N LEU A 190 -3.89 8.18 -3.07
CA LEU A 190 -4.58 9.36 -2.55
C LEU A 190 -5.02 9.23 -1.09
N ASN A 191 -5.26 8.00 -0.62
CA ASN A 191 -5.79 7.71 0.72
C ASN A 191 -4.92 6.65 1.42
N PHE A 192 -3.60 6.80 1.36
CA PHE A 192 -2.66 5.76 1.79
C PHE A 192 -2.84 5.39 3.27
N ARG A 193 -3.04 6.38 4.14
CA ARG A 193 -3.26 6.17 5.58
C ARG A 193 -4.46 5.25 5.85
N ALA A 194 -5.57 5.47 5.16
CA ALA A 194 -6.82 4.74 5.36
C ALA A 194 -6.69 3.24 5.06
N GLU A 195 -5.74 2.84 4.21
CA GLU A 195 -5.48 1.44 3.89
C GLU A 195 -4.85 0.66 5.08
N PHE A 196 -4.40 1.37 6.13
CA PHE A 196 -3.84 0.79 7.35
C PHE A 196 -4.73 1.01 8.58
N GLU A 197 -5.91 1.63 8.42
CA GLU A 197 -6.83 1.79 9.55
C GLU A 197 -7.49 0.46 9.90
N MET A 198 -7.49 0.11 11.19
CA MET A 198 -8.11 -1.11 11.70
C MET A 198 -9.27 -0.77 12.63
N ALA A 199 -10.37 -1.51 12.52
CA ALA A 199 -11.56 -1.28 13.37
C ALA A 199 -11.29 -1.43 14.88
N ARG A 200 -10.23 -2.18 15.25
CA ARG A 200 -9.83 -2.46 16.64
C ARG A 200 -8.32 -2.33 16.84
N ALA A 201 -7.76 -1.17 16.46
CA ALA A 201 -6.37 -0.84 16.75
C ALA A 201 -6.17 -0.42 18.21
N ASN A 202 -4.98 -0.69 18.77
CA ASN A 202 -4.54 -0.10 20.03
C ASN A 202 -3.99 1.32 19.78
N GLU A 203 -3.76 2.06 20.88
CA GLU A 203 -3.35 3.45 20.81
C GLU A 203 -1.99 3.63 20.17
N GLU A 204 -1.04 2.73 20.46
CA GLU A 204 0.31 2.79 19.90
C GLU A 204 0.32 2.54 18.38
N TYR A 205 -0.51 1.63 17.88
CA TYR A 205 -0.72 1.43 16.45
C TYR A 205 -1.34 2.68 15.81
N ASN A 206 -2.36 3.26 16.44
CA ASN A 206 -2.97 4.50 15.94
C ASN A 206 -1.94 5.64 15.85
N GLN A 207 -0.99 5.73 16.79
CA GLN A 207 0.11 6.69 16.72
C GLN A 207 1.01 6.45 15.51
N LEU A 208 1.30 5.20 15.13
CA LEU A 208 2.01 4.90 13.88
C LEU A 208 1.22 5.34 12.65
N ILE A 209 -0.06 4.99 12.57
CA ILE A 209 -0.93 5.35 11.43
C ILE A 209 -1.04 6.86 11.27
N ASN A 210 -1.10 7.59 12.38
CA ASN A 210 -1.14 9.05 12.37
C ASN A 210 0.13 9.71 11.83
N MET A 211 1.26 9.01 11.82
CA MET A 211 2.49 9.47 11.16
C MET A 211 2.51 9.20 9.65
N LEU A 212 1.65 8.31 9.14
CA LEU A 212 1.59 8.02 7.70
C LEU A 212 1.08 9.24 6.92
N PRO A 213 1.65 9.51 5.73
CA PRO A 213 1.13 10.55 4.86
C PRO A 213 -0.22 10.12 4.29
N GLU A 214 -1.15 11.06 4.17
CA GLU A 214 -2.43 10.82 3.48
C GLU A 214 -2.19 10.45 2.01
N ILE A 215 -1.29 11.20 1.37
CA ILE A 215 -0.88 10.99 -0.02
C ILE A 215 0.49 10.32 -0.02
N LEU A 216 0.58 9.10 -0.51
CA LEU A 216 1.87 8.47 -0.76
C LEU A 216 2.35 8.81 -2.17
N LEU A 217 3.64 9.11 -2.30
CA LEU A 217 4.31 9.23 -3.58
C LEU A 217 5.44 8.21 -3.60
N GLU A 218 5.39 7.28 -4.54
CA GLU A 218 6.39 6.23 -4.69
C GLU A 218 7.07 6.34 -6.04
N LYS A 219 8.41 6.40 -6.04
CA LYS A 219 9.19 6.30 -7.29
C LYS A 219 9.29 4.84 -7.70
N SER A 220 8.79 4.51 -8.88
CA SER A 220 9.04 3.21 -9.48
C SER A 220 10.44 3.23 -10.10
N LYS A 221 11.33 2.36 -9.58
CA LYS A 221 12.70 2.23 -10.10
C LYS A 221 12.83 1.24 -11.26
N ASP A 222 11.88 0.33 -11.42
CA ASP A 222 12.00 -0.83 -12.32
C ASP A 222 10.70 -1.13 -13.08
N TYR A 223 10.12 -0.16 -13.78
CA TYR A 223 9.01 -0.43 -14.71
C TYR A 223 9.52 -0.39 -16.14
N HIS A 224 10.15 -1.49 -16.58
CA HIS A 224 10.43 -1.71 -17.99
C HIS A 224 9.14 -2.19 -18.70
N PRO A 225 8.74 -1.54 -19.80
CA PRO A 225 7.52 -1.86 -20.56
C PRO A 225 7.62 -3.13 -21.41
#